data_AF-A0A0V1AJV9-F1
#
_entry.id   AF-A0A0V1AJV9-F1
#
_cell.length_a   1.000
_cell.length_b   1.000
_cell.length_c   1.000
_cell.angle_alpha   90.00
_cell.angle_beta   90.00
_cell.angle_gamma   90.00
#
_symmetry.space_group_name_H-M   'P 1'
#
loop_
_entity.id
_entity.type
_entity.pdbx_description
1 polymer ?
#
loop_
_entity_poly.entity_id
_entity_poly.type
_entity_poly.pdbx_seq_one_letter_code
_entity_poly.pdbx_strand_id
1 'polypeptide(L)'
;LPLVQVSSKSKPIYFPVELCQVANCQRYNKKLKACQTTSIIRFASTDAPTRNLKCIDMVKKSNFNSDPFLKSFGVQIKAEPMIVDGRVLPPPRLEYGKGNGGR
;
A
#
# COMPACT_ATOMS: atom_id res chain seq x y z
N LEU A 1 -30.20 -17.95 11.59
CA LEU A 1 -29.23 -16.86 11.30
C LEU A 1 -29.97 -15.54 11.35
N PRO A 2 -29.32 -14.42 11.73
CA PRO A 2 -29.98 -13.12 11.72
C PRO A 2 -30.23 -12.62 10.29
N LEU A 3 -31.23 -11.77 10.11
CA LEU A 3 -31.48 -11.06 8.84
C LEU A 3 -30.61 -9.79 8.77
N VAL A 4 -30.20 -9.42 7.57
CA VAL A 4 -29.46 -8.18 7.30
C VAL A 4 -30.43 -7.14 6.74
N GLN A 5 -30.50 -5.97 7.38
CA GLN A 5 -31.24 -4.82 6.84
C GLN A 5 -30.33 -4.01 5.91
N VAL A 6 -30.73 -3.84 4.65
CA VAL A 6 -29.89 -3.16 3.63
C VAL A 6 -30.39 -1.77 3.24
N SER A 7 -31.57 -1.37 3.72
CA SER A 7 -32.19 -0.07 3.42
C SER A 7 -32.45 0.76 4.69
N SER A 8 -32.97 1.97 4.50
CA SER A 8 -33.32 2.90 5.58
C SER A 8 -34.27 2.29 6.63
N LYS A 9 -34.18 2.75 7.87
CA LYS A 9 -35.08 2.32 8.97
C LYS A 9 -36.56 2.62 8.70
N SER A 10 -36.87 3.66 7.93
CA SER A 10 -38.25 4.04 7.58
C SER A 10 -38.90 3.12 6.54
N LYS A 11 -38.09 2.41 5.73
CA LYS A 11 -38.56 1.44 4.73
C LYS A 11 -37.59 0.26 4.69
N PRO A 12 -37.63 -0.63 5.70
CA PRO A 12 -36.63 -1.66 5.84
C PRO A 12 -36.85 -2.80 4.84
N ILE A 13 -35.76 -3.24 4.21
CA ILE A 13 -35.67 -4.40 3.33
C ILE A 13 -34.68 -5.36 3.97
N TYR A 14 -35.09 -6.61 4.12
CA TYR A 14 -34.34 -7.65 4.82
C TYR A 14 -33.94 -8.77 3.87
N PHE A 15 -32.69 -9.22 4.00
CA PHE A 15 -32.18 -10.39 3.31
C PHE A 15 -31.62 -11.40 4.33
N PRO A 16 -31.81 -12.72 4.11
CA PRO A 16 -31.05 -13.74 4.81
C PRO A 16 -29.55 -13.58 4.56
N VAL A 17 -28.73 -13.70 5.60
CA VAL A 17 -27.26 -13.46 5.52
C VAL A 17 -26.56 -14.45 4.61
N GLU A 18 -27.08 -15.68 4.51
CA GLU A 18 -26.62 -16.74 3.62
C GLU A 18 -26.77 -16.40 2.12
N LEU A 19 -27.64 -15.44 1.78
CA LEU A 19 -27.82 -14.95 0.42
C LEU A 19 -26.98 -13.70 0.12
N CYS A 20 -26.26 -13.17 1.12
CA CYS A 20 -25.50 -11.93 1.01
C CYS A 20 -24.00 -12.19 0.77
N GLN A 21 -23.38 -11.36 -0.07
CA GLN A 21 -21.93 -11.33 -0.23
C GLN A 21 -21.42 -9.90 -0.09
N VAL A 22 -20.22 -9.74 0.47
CA VAL A 22 -19.57 -8.43 0.53
C VAL A 22 -19.16 -8.04 -0.88
N ALA A 23 -19.57 -6.84 -1.33
CA ALA A 23 -19.22 -6.39 -2.67
C ALA A 23 -17.69 -6.23 -2.82
N ASN A 24 -17.21 -6.42 -4.04
CA ASN A 24 -15.80 -6.26 -4.37
C ASN A 24 -15.32 -4.82 -4.15
N CYS A 25 -14.01 -4.66 -3.98
CA CYS A 25 -13.35 -3.36 -3.87
C CYS A 25 -13.79 -2.49 -2.67
N GLN A 26 -14.34 -3.10 -1.61
CA GLN A 26 -14.63 -2.39 -0.37
C GLN A 26 -13.38 -2.31 0.53
N ARG A 27 -12.82 -1.10 0.69
CA ARG A 27 -11.67 -0.87 1.59
C ARG A 27 -12.09 -0.98 3.05
N TYR A 28 -11.35 -1.77 3.84
CA TYR A 28 -11.52 -1.83 5.29
C TYR A 28 -10.87 -0.61 5.96
N ASN A 29 -11.67 0.23 6.61
CA ASN A 29 -11.22 1.52 7.17
C ASN A 29 -11.04 1.52 8.70
N LYS A 30 -11.30 0.40 9.38
CA LYS A 30 -11.12 0.29 10.84
C LYS A 30 -9.71 -0.18 11.18
N LYS A 31 -9.28 0.06 12.42
CA LYS A 31 -8.01 -0.48 12.94
C LYS A 31 -8.03 -2.01 12.88
N LEU A 32 -6.95 -2.58 12.36
CA LEU A 32 -6.75 -4.03 12.33
C LEU A 32 -6.32 -4.55 13.70
N LYS A 33 -6.66 -5.81 13.97
CA LYS A 33 -6.18 -6.51 15.17
C LYS A 33 -4.67 -6.76 15.06
N ALA A 34 -3.99 -6.89 16.20
CA ALA A 34 -2.53 -7.08 16.23
C ALA A 34 -2.06 -8.23 15.32
N CYS A 35 -2.73 -9.40 15.38
CA CYS A 35 -2.41 -10.53 14.51
C CYS A 35 -2.57 -10.21 13.01
N GLN A 36 -3.63 -9.48 12.63
CA GLN A 36 -3.89 -9.08 11.24
C GLN A 36 -2.82 -8.10 10.75
N THR A 37 -2.46 -7.10 11.57
CA THR A 37 -1.39 -6.15 11.26
C THR A 37 -0.06 -6.87 11.05
N THR A 38 0.30 -7.80 11.93
CA THR A 38 1.52 -8.60 11.79
C THR A 38 1.54 -9.40 10.47
N SER A 39 0.41 -10.01 10.10
CA SER A 39 0.30 -10.72 8.82
C SER A 39 0.50 -9.80 7.62
N ILE A 40 -0.09 -8.60 7.64
CA ILE A 40 0.10 -7.61 6.57
C ILE A 40 1.55 -7.16 6.50
N ILE A 41 2.20 -6.88 7.63
CA ILE A 41 3.61 -6.48 7.65
C ILE A 41 4.48 -7.57 7.04
N ARG A 42 4.29 -8.84 7.45
CA ARG A 42 5.03 -9.98 6.90
C ARG A 42 4.82 -10.14 5.40
N PHE A 43 3.59 -9.92 4.92
CA PHE A 43 3.25 -10.01 3.51
C PHE A 43 3.81 -8.84 2.67
N ALA A 44 3.73 -7.61 3.19
CA ALA A 44 4.08 -6.39 2.47
C ALA A 44 5.58 -6.06 2.53
N SER A 45 6.27 -6.50 3.59
CA SER A 45 7.71 -6.25 3.76
C SER A 45 8.51 -6.99 2.68
N THR A 46 9.38 -6.27 1.99
CA THR A 46 10.24 -6.79 0.94
C THR A 46 11.56 -6.01 0.93
N ASP A 47 12.65 -6.67 0.59
CA ASP A 47 13.96 -6.02 0.42
C ASP A 47 13.95 -5.04 -0.77
N ALA A 48 14.88 -4.09 -0.75
CA ALA A 48 14.93 -3.03 -1.76
C ALA A 48 15.16 -3.53 -3.20
N PRO A 49 16.11 -4.46 -3.47
CA PRO A 49 16.26 -5.05 -4.81
C PRO A 49 14.98 -5.71 -5.32
N THR A 50 14.35 -6.57 -4.51
CA THR A 50 13.10 -7.24 -4.89
C THR A 50 11.97 -6.25 -5.14
N ARG A 51 11.86 -5.19 -4.32
CA ARG A 51 10.87 -4.12 -4.51
C ARG A 51 11.06 -3.42 -5.85
N ASN A 52 12.31 -3.08 -6.21
CA ASN A 52 12.61 -2.44 -7.49
C ASN A 52 12.20 -3.31 -8.68
N LEU A 53 12.52 -4.61 -8.64
CA LEU A 53 12.12 -5.56 -9.68
C LEU A 53 10.59 -5.66 -9.81
N LYS A 54 9.87 -5.75 -8.68
CA LYS A 54 8.39 -5.76 -8.67
C LYS A 54 7.79 -4.49 -9.28
N CYS A 55 8.36 -3.31 -8.98
CA CYS A 55 7.92 -2.05 -9.57
C CYS A 55 8.13 -2.03 -11.08
N ILE A 56 9.29 -2.45 -11.57
CA ILE A 56 9.59 -2.53 -13.01
C ILE A 56 8.63 -3.50 -13.72
N ASP A 57 8.41 -4.68 -13.14
CA ASP A 57 7.49 -5.68 -13.67
C ASP A 57 6.05 -5.14 -13.71
N MET A 58 5.60 -4.45 -12.67
CA MET A 58 4.27 -3.82 -12.63
C MET A 58 4.10 -2.78 -13.74
N VAL A 59 5.07 -1.90 -13.95
CA VAL A 59 5.02 -0.88 -15.02
C VAL A 59 4.98 -1.55 -16.41
N LYS A 60 5.77 -2.61 -16.62
CA LYS A 60 5.74 -3.39 -17.86
C LYS A 60 4.38 -4.04 -18.10
N LYS A 61 3.79 -4.66 -17.07
CA LYS A 61 2.47 -5.31 -17.14
C LYS A 61 1.33 -4.32 -17.36
N SER A 62 1.42 -3.11 -16.80
CA SER A 62 0.42 -2.06 -17.00
C SER A 62 0.38 -1.55 -18.44
N ASN A 63 1.45 -1.72 -19.22
CA ASN A 63 1.51 -1.38 -20.64
C ASN A 63 0.94 0.01 -20.98
N PHE A 64 1.31 1.03 -20.20
CA PHE A 64 0.73 2.37 -20.29
C PHE A 64 0.80 3.00 -21.69
N ASN A 65 1.86 2.70 -22.46
CA ASN A 65 2.01 3.21 -23.83
C ASN A 65 1.00 2.62 -24.82
N SER A 66 0.23 1.60 -24.44
CA SER A 66 -0.86 1.04 -25.24
C SER A 66 -2.22 1.67 -24.93
N ASP A 67 -2.32 2.43 -23.84
CA ASP A 67 -3.56 3.05 -23.38
C ASP A 67 -4.04 4.12 -24.39
N PRO A 68 -5.26 3.98 -24.95
CA PRO A 68 -5.78 4.92 -25.95
C PRO A 68 -5.95 6.35 -25.42
N PHE A 69 -6.27 6.50 -24.14
CA PHE A 69 -6.38 7.80 -23.49
C PHE A 69 -5.00 8.44 -23.36
N LEU A 70 -4.00 7.73 -22.85
CA LEU A 70 -2.64 8.33 -22.74
C LEU A 70 -2.06 8.69 -24.10
N LYS A 71 -2.31 7.86 -25.13
CA LYS A 71 -1.92 8.16 -26.51
C LYS A 71 -2.57 9.42 -27.06
N SER A 72 -3.85 9.68 -26.77
CA SER A 72 -4.53 10.87 -27.28
C SER A 72 -3.97 12.18 -26.71
N PHE A 73 -3.40 12.13 -25.50
CA PHE A 73 -2.68 13.23 -24.88
C PHE A 73 -1.17 13.27 -25.24
N GLY A 74 -0.69 12.36 -26.10
CA GLY A 74 0.72 12.28 -26.48
C GLY A 74 1.66 11.86 -25.35
N VAL A 75 1.15 11.25 -24.27
CA VAL A 75 1.94 10.85 -23.11
C VAL A 75 2.64 9.52 -23.37
N GLN A 76 3.94 9.46 -23.09
CA GLN A 76 4.73 8.22 -23.14
C GLN A 76 5.43 8.00 -21.81
N ILE A 77 5.41 6.76 -21.33
CA ILE A 77 5.99 6.34 -20.06
C ILE A 77 7.11 5.34 -20.32
N LYS A 78 8.31 5.65 -19.83
CA LYS A 78 9.47 4.75 -19.90
C LYS A 78 9.30 3.63 -18.87
N ALA A 79 9.57 2.38 -19.26
CA ALA A 79 9.46 1.22 -18.37
C ALA A 79 10.65 1.03 -17.42
N GLU A 80 11.71 1.84 -17.58
CA GLU A 80 12.91 1.81 -16.75
C GLU A 80 12.86 2.92 -15.70
N PRO A 81 13.33 2.66 -14.47
CA PRO A 81 13.46 3.70 -13.46
C PRO A 81 14.40 4.83 -13.90
N MET A 82 14.11 6.04 -13.44
CA MET A 82 15.02 7.17 -13.63
C MET A 82 16.29 6.97 -12.79
N ILE A 83 17.45 7.18 -13.41
CA ILE A 83 18.76 7.14 -12.73
C ILE A 83 19.05 8.55 -12.20
N VAL A 84 19.49 8.64 -10.95
CA VAL A 84 19.80 9.89 -10.26
C VAL A 84 21.12 9.77 -9.51
N ASP A 85 21.91 10.85 -9.51
CA ASP A 85 23.19 10.89 -8.80
C ASP A 85 22.97 11.18 -7.30
N GLY A 86 23.44 10.25 -6.46
CA GLY A 86 23.40 10.38 -5.01
C GLY A 86 24.78 10.69 -4.41
N ARG A 87 24.80 11.14 -3.15
CA ARG A 87 26.03 11.30 -2.36
C ARG A 87 25.86 10.66 -0.99
N VAL A 88 26.90 9.99 -0.51
CA VAL A 88 26.95 9.44 0.86
C VAL A 88 27.67 10.44 1.75
N LEU A 89 26.94 11.06 2.66
CA LEU A 89 27.54 11.98 3.63
C LEU A 89 28.22 11.20 4.77
N PRO A 90 29.40 11.62 5.24
CA PRO A 90 30.02 10.99 6.40
C PRO A 90 29.13 11.20 7.64
N PRO A 91 29.03 10.20 8.54
CA PRO A 91 28.28 10.36 9.77
C PRO A 91 28.92 11.44 10.66
N PRO A 92 28.12 12.23 11.39
CA PRO A 92 28.66 13.23 12.32
C PRO A 92 29.35 12.53 13.50
N ARG A 93 30.29 13.25 14.14
CA ARG A 93 30.85 12.80 15.42
C ARG A 93 29.83 13.03 16.53
N LEU A 94 29.57 12.01 17.33
CA LEU A 94 28.76 12.11 18.53
C LEU A 94 29.65 12.50 19.71
N GLU A 95 29.40 13.66 20.31
CA GLU A 95 30.01 14.05 21.58
C GLU A 95 29.03 13.73 22.71
N TYR A 96 29.40 12.79 23.58
CA TYR A 96 28.70 12.53 24.82
C TYR A 96 29.28 13.42 25.92
N GLY A 97 28.48 13.76 26.94
CA GLY A 97 28.98 14.51 28.10
C GLY A 97 30.14 13.78 28.76
N LYS A 98 31.23 14.49 29.08
CA LYS A 98 32.25 13.98 30.00
C LYS A 98 31.56 13.67 31.32
N GLY A 99 31.60 12.42 31.76
CA GLY A 99 31.04 12.04 33.05
C GLY A 99 31.68 12.85 34.17
N ASN A 100 30.99 13.86 34.68
CA ASN A 100 31.03 14.19 36.10
C ASN A 100 30.10 13.20 36.83
N GLY A 101 30.42 11.91 36.69
CA GLY A 101 30.06 10.91 37.67
C GLY A 101 30.97 11.13 38.87
N GLY A 102 30.61 12.13 39.68
CA GLY A 102 31.02 12.15 41.08
C GLY A 102 30.52 10.87 41.75
N ARG A 103 31.33 10.40 42.70
CA ARG A 103 31.02 9.34 43.65
C ARG A 103 29.61 9.44 44.23
#